data_AF-A0A6M0Q460-F1
#
_entry.id   AF-A0A6M0Q460-F1
#
_cell.length_a   1.000
_cell.length_b   1.000
_cell.length_c   1.000
_cell.angle_alpha   90.00
_cell.angle_beta   90.00
_cell.angle_gamma   90.00
#
_symmetry.space_group_name_H-M   'P 1'
#
loop_
_entity.id
_entity.type
_entity.pdbx_description
1 polymer ?
#
loop_
_entity_poly.entity_id
_entity_poly.type
_entity_poly.pdbx_seq_one_letter_code
_entity_poly.pdbx_strand_id
1 'polypeptide(L)' 'MEKNDKVAGKQYDPSFYKNANDVEAGLATTHEQASDSYMEGTIDGNIDDLSDESTAIPRTQE' A
#
# COMPACT_ATOMS: atom_id res chain seq x y z
N MET A 1 -3.53 20.63 16.39
CA MET A 1 -2.09 20.31 16.42
C MET A 1 -1.78 18.95 17.06
N GLU A 2 -2.69 18.34 17.83
CA GLU A 2 -2.40 17.12 18.63
C GLU A 2 -2.17 15.79 17.87
N LYS A 3 -2.48 15.70 16.56
CA LYS A 3 -2.27 14.46 15.78
C LYS A 3 -0.86 14.30 15.20
N ASN A 4 -0.16 15.41 14.91
CA ASN A 4 1.15 15.36 14.23
C ASN A 4 2.27 14.89 15.16
N ASP A 5 2.24 15.28 16.43
CA ASP A 5 3.25 14.86 17.42
C ASP A 5 3.16 13.37 17.74
N LYS A 6 2.00 12.74 17.51
CA LYS A 6 1.80 11.29 17.72
C LYS A 6 2.41 10.44 16.60
N VAL A 7 2.76 11.03 15.46
CA VAL A 7 3.39 10.31 14.32
C VAL A 7 4.91 10.46 14.37
N ALA A 8 5.39 11.65 14.73
CA ALA A 8 6.82 11.96 14.74
C ALA A 8 7.59 11.00 15.65
N GLY A 9 8.55 10.27 15.07
CA GLY A 9 9.43 9.34 15.80
C GLY A 9 8.85 7.95 16.06
N LYS A 10 7.60 7.66 15.70
CA LYS A 10 7.07 6.29 15.77
C LYS A 10 7.69 5.42 14.67
N GLN A 11 8.09 4.22 15.06
CA GLN A 11 8.54 3.17 14.14
C GLN A 11 7.45 2.10 14.03
N TYR A 12 7.42 1.39 12.90
CA TYR A 12 6.53 0.26 12.69
C TYR A 12 6.72 -0.81 13.78
N ASP A 13 5.60 -1.35 14.27
CA ASP A 13 5.55 -2.53 15.13
C ASP A 13 4.40 -3.45 14.67
N PRO A 14 4.62 -4.77 14.54
CA PRO A 14 3.58 -5.71 14.09
C PRO A 14 2.32 -5.75 14.97
N SER A 15 2.40 -5.34 16.23
CA SER A 15 1.22 -5.26 17.11
C SER A 15 0.23 -4.18 16.69
N PHE A 16 0.64 -3.21 15.87
CA PHE A 16 -0.17 -2.07 15.47
C PHE A 16 -1.38 -2.44 14.62
N TYR A 17 -1.38 -3.58 13.92
CA TYR A 17 -2.57 -4.10 13.22
C TYR A 17 -3.77 -4.35 14.14
N LYS A 18 -3.53 -4.57 15.43
CA LYS A 18 -4.59 -4.87 16.42
C LYS A 18 -4.91 -3.69 17.31
N ASN A 19 -4.29 -2.54 17.07
CA ASN A 19 -4.46 -1.35 17.88
C ASN A 19 -5.73 -0.58 17.47
N ALA A 20 -6.42 0.02 18.44
CA ALA A 20 -7.59 0.86 18.21
C ALA A 20 -7.24 2.28 17.72
N ASN A 21 -5.95 2.63 17.68
CA ASN A 21 -5.46 3.90 17.20
C ASN A 21 -5.25 3.89 15.69
N ASP A 22 -6.04 4.68 14.97
CA ASP A 22 -6.00 4.79 13.50
C ASP A 22 -4.61 5.10 12.93
N VAL A 23 -3.79 5.89 13.65
CA VAL A 23 -2.44 6.25 13.18
C VAL A 23 -1.52 5.02 13.20
N GLU A 24 -1.62 4.21 14.23
CA GLU A 24 -0.79 3.01 14.39
C GLU A 24 -1.24 1.94 13.41
N ALA A 25 -2.55 1.73 13.27
CA ALA A 25 -3.13 0.85 12.27
C ALA A 25 -2.70 1.25 10.85
N GLY A 26 -2.80 2.54 10.50
CA GLY A 26 -2.37 3.04 9.19
C GLY A 26 -0.87 2.88 8.94
N LEU A 27 -0.02 3.07 9.95
CA LEU A 27 1.42 2.85 9.85
C LEU A 27 1.74 1.36 9.59
N ALA A 28 0.99 0.44 10.19
CA ALA A 28 1.12 -0.98 9.93
C ALA A 28 0.71 -1.33 8.49
N THR A 29 -0.50 -0.94 8.07
CA THR A 29 -1.03 -1.22 6.74
C THR A 29 -0.12 -0.69 5.62
N THR A 30 0.42 0.52 5.75
CA THR A 30 1.33 1.08 4.72
C THR A 30 2.69 0.39 4.69
N HIS A 31 3.15 -0.17 5.83
CA HIS A 31 4.36 -0.99 5.87
C HIS A 31 4.19 -2.31 5.10
N GLU A 32 3.05 -2.99 5.27
CA GLU A 32 2.70 -4.18 4.48
C GLU A 32 2.55 -3.84 3.00
N GLN A 33 1.81 -2.82 2.62
CA GLN A 33 1.68 -2.42 1.20
C GLN A 33 3.04 -2.15 0.52
N ALA A 34 3.97 -1.51 1.23
CA ALA A 34 5.32 -1.27 0.72
C ALA A 34 6.14 -2.56 0.60
N SER A 35 6.03 -3.46 1.58
CA SER A 35 6.68 -4.77 1.57
C SER A 35 6.13 -5.67 0.45
N ASP A 36 4.81 -5.70 0.30
CA ASP A 36 4.12 -6.47 -0.73
C ASP A 36 4.51 -5.96 -2.11
N SER A 37 4.50 -4.65 -2.32
CA SER A 37 4.96 -4.05 -3.59
C SER A 37 6.43 -4.41 -3.90
N TYR A 38 7.28 -4.54 -2.88
CA TYR A 38 8.68 -4.93 -3.05
C TYR A 38 8.83 -6.43 -3.36
N MET A 39 8.04 -7.29 -2.71
CA MET A 39 8.16 -8.74 -2.83
C MET A 39 7.37 -9.33 -4.01
N GLU A 40 6.13 -8.88 -4.21
CA GLU A 40 5.22 -9.30 -5.28
C GLU A 40 5.46 -8.51 -6.58
N GLY A 41 6.02 -7.29 -6.47
CA GLY A 41 6.17 -6.39 -7.61
C GLY A 41 4.93 -5.52 -7.80
N THR A 42 4.72 -5.03 -9.02
CA THR A 42 3.54 -4.20 -9.34
C THR A 42 2.44 -5.06 -9.94
N ILE A 43 1.18 -4.86 -9.57
CA ILE A 43 0.04 -5.45 -10.29
C ILE A 43 -0.12 -4.70 -11.61
N ASP A 44 0.58 -5.17 -12.64
CA ASP A 44 0.41 -4.67 -13.99
C ASP A 44 -0.84 -5.33 -14.58
N GLY A 45 -1.95 -4.59 -14.58
CA GLY A 45 -3.19 -5.01 -15.21
C GLY A 45 -3.00 -5.13 -16.73
N ASN A 46 -2.96 -6.36 -17.25
CA ASN A 46 -3.03 -6.63 -18.67
C ASN A 46 -4.46 -7.05 -19.03
N ILE A 47 -5.02 -6.49 -20.10
CA ILE A 47 -6.23 -7.06 -20.71
C ILE A 47 -5.78 -8.26 -21.53
N ASP A 48 -6.23 -9.45 -21.13
CA ASP A 48 -6.10 -10.65 -21.94
C ASP A 48 -7.15 -10.57 -23.05
N ASP A 49 -6.78 -9.98 -24.19
CA ASP A 49 -7.57 -10.05 -25.42
C ASP A 49 -7.36 -11.45 -26.03
N LEU A 50 -8.43 -12.12 -26.47
CA LEU A 50 -8.37 -13.42 -27.13
C LEU A 50 -7.73 -13.34 -28.54
N SER A 51 -7.47 -12.12 -29.01
CA SER A 51 -6.51 -11.85 -30.09
C SER A 51 -5.13 -11.61 -29.48
N ASP A 52 -4.09 -12.26 -30.00
CA ASP A 52 -2.71 -12.41 -29.46
C ASP A 52 -1.92 -11.12 -29.08
N GLU A 53 -2.57 -9.97 -28.89
CA GLU A 53 -1.97 -8.70 -28.50
C GLU A 53 -2.49 -8.24 -27.13
N SER A 54 -1.80 -8.65 -26.06
CA SER A 54 -2.07 -8.15 -24.71
C SER A 54 -1.84 -6.62 -24.67
N THR A 55 -2.91 -5.86 -24.46
CA THR A 55 -2.84 -4.40 -24.33
C THR A 55 -2.78 -4.02 -22.85
N ALA A 56 -1.76 -3.26 -22.46
CA ALA A 56 -1.62 -2.73 -21.09
C ALA A 56 -2.80 -1.81 -20.76
N ILE A 57 -3.39 -1.96 -19.56
CA ILE A 57 -4.45 -1.05 -19.10
C ILE A 57 -3.84 0.36 -18.97
N PRO A 58 -4.39 1.39 -19.66
CA PRO A 58 -3.89 2.75 -19.53
C PRO A 58 -4.10 3.24 -18.10
N ARG A 59 -3.00 3.64 -17.44
CA ARG A 59 -3.06 4.27 -16.11
C ARG A 59 -3.46 5.73 -16.28
N THR A 60 -4.69 6.09 -15.91
CA THR A 60 -5.08 7.49 -15.77
C THR A 60 -4.40 8.06 -14.52
N GLN A 61 -3.44 8.97 -14.73
CA GLN A 61 -2.95 9.86 -13.68
C GLN A 61 -3.96 11.00 -13.52
N GLU A 62 -4.60 11.09 -12.35
CA GLU A 62 -5.22 12.33 -11.86
C GLU A 62 -4.17 13.28 -11.29
#